data_AF-A0A2V7VZL9-F1
#
_entry.id   AF-A0A2V7VZL9-F1
#
_cell.length_a   1.000
_cell.length_b   1.000
_cell.length_c   1.000
_cell.angle_alpha   90.00
_cell.angle_beta   90.00
_cell.angle_gamma   90.00
#
_symmetry.space_group_name_H-M   'P 1'
#
loop_
_entity.id
_entity.type
_entity.pdbx_description
1 polymer ?
#
loop_
_entity_poly.entity_id
_entity_poly.type
_entity_poly.pdbx_seq_one_letter_code
_entity_poly.pdbx_strand_id
1 'polypeptide(L)'
;MRRRIEAVAGYYDSMSKLDRSEETTRAGEAILKRAVNRPEWGTPIRGYRIRMMQTTRIGPFPPLRLLYALDDDTMYLLWIGVVEELAL
;
A
#
# COMPACT_ATOMS: atom_id res chain seq x y z
N MET A 1 10.68 15.14 -11.14
CA MET A 1 10.95 13.82 -11.77
C MET A 1 9.78 12.90 -11.50
N ARG A 2 9.26 12.21 -12.52
CA ARG A 2 8.22 11.19 -12.34
C ARG A 2 8.93 9.87 -12.02
N ARG A 3 8.78 9.34 -10.80
CA ARG A 3 9.42 8.06 -10.41
C ARG A 3 8.81 6.91 -11.20
N ARG A 4 9.62 5.90 -11.51
CA ARG A 4 9.16 4.62 -12.04
C ARG A 4 8.46 3.84 -10.93
N ILE A 5 7.44 3.07 -11.29
CA ILE A 5 6.72 2.19 -10.36
C ILE A 5 6.89 0.78 -10.87
N GLU A 6 7.44 -0.09 -10.04
CA GLU A 6 7.61 -1.51 -10.33
C GLU A 6 6.92 -2.33 -9.24
N ALA A 7 6.16 -3.34 -9.63
CA ALA A 7 5.53 -4.26 -8.70
C ALA A 7 6.26 -5.60 -8.75
N VAL A 8 6.67 -6.10 -7.58
CA VAL A 8 7.28 -7.44 -7.50
C VAL A 8 6.19 -8.51 -7.44
N ALA A 9 6.55 -9.78 -7.69
CA ALA A 9 5.58 -10.89 -7.71
C ALA A 9 4.72 -10.97 -6.43
N GLY A 10 5.31 -10.69 -5.26
CA GLY A 10 4.60 -10.67 -3.98
C GLY A 10 3.47 -9.64 -3.91
N TYR A 11 3.60 -8.51 -4.62
CA TYR A 11 2.54 -7.51 -4.70
C TYR A 11 1.33 -8.07 -5.45
N TYR A 12 1.54 -8.66 -6.62
CA TYR A 12 0.46 -9.25 -7.42
C TYR A 12 -0.24 -10.39 -6.70
N ASP A 13 0.52 -11.27 -6.03
CA ASP A 13 -0.05 -12.34 -5.20
C ASP A 13 -0.93 -11.77 -4.08
N SER A 14 -0.43 -10.79 -3.33
CA SER A 14 -1.19 -10.17 -2.23
C SER A 14 -2.45 -9.43 -2.72
N MET A 15 -2.34 -8.72 -3.85
CA MET A 15 -3.47 -8.03 -4.48
C MET A 15 -4.55 -9.02 -4.94
N SER A 16 -4.17 -10.21 -5.40
CA SER A 16 -5.12 -11.25 -5.83
C SER A 16 -5.99 -11.81 -4.70
N LYS A 17 -5.56 -11.63 -3.44
CA LYS A 17 -6.24 -12.08 -2.23
C LYS A 17 -7.22 -11.04 -1.67
N LEU A 18 -7.18 -9.81 -2.17
CA LEU A 18 -8.17 -8.80 -1.82
C LEU A 18 -9.54 -9.18 -2.41
N ASP A 19 -10.62 -8.90 -1.67
CA ASP A 19 -11.94 -9.02 -2.23
C ASP A 19 -12.15 -8.00 -3.37
N ARG A 20 -13.09 -8.29 -4.27
CA ARG A 20 -13.35 -7.49 -5.46
C ARG A 20 -14.52 -6.51 -5.28
N SER A 21 -14.84 -6.13 -4.05
CA SER A 21 -15.84 -5.09 -3.80
C SER A 21 -15.38 -3.75 -4.38
N GLU A 22 -16.35 -2.87 -4.67
CA GLU A 22 -16.06 -1.51 -5.10
C GLU A 22 -15.26 -0.77 -4.01
N GLU A 23 -15.61 -1.01 -2.75
CA GLU A 23 -15.02 -0.39 -1.58
C GLU A 23 -13.53 -0.75 -1.43
N THR A 24 -13.19 -2.03 -1.51
CA THR A 24 -11.79 -2.48 -1.45
C THR A 24 -10.99 -1.95 -2.64
N THR A 25 -11.59 -1.95 -3.83
CA THR A 25 -10.95 -1.41 -5.05
C THR A 25 -10.63 0.08 -4.89
N ARG A 26 -11.62 0.89 -4.48
CA ARG A 26 -11.44 2.34 -4.29
C ARG A 26 -10.48 2.67 -3.15
N ALA A 27 -10.49 1.90 -2.06
CA ALA A 27 -9.51 2.03 -0.99
C ALA A 27 -8.09 1.72 -1.51
N GLY A 28 -7.94 0.68 -2.34
CA GLY A 28 -6.69 0.28 -2.97
C GLY A 28 -6.14 1.36 -3.89
N GLU A 29 -6.98 1.93 -4.76
CA GLU A 29 -6.61 3.05 -5.62
C GLU A 29 -6.17 4.29 -4.82
N ALA A 30 -6.90 4.61 -3.75
CA ALA A 30 -6.60 5.76 -2.91
C ALA A 30 -5.24 5.63 -2.21
N ILE A 31 -4.94 4.47 -1.61
CA ILE A 31 -3.66 4.25 -0.93
C ILE A 31 -2.50 4.22 -1.93
N LEU A 32 -2.67 3.59 -3.10
CA LEU A 32 -1.65 3.58 -4.17
C LEU A 32 -1.38 4.99 -4.69
N LYS A 33 -2.43 5.75 -5.01
CA LYS A 33 -2.31 7.14 -5.46
C LYS A 33 -1.58 8.00 -4.44
N ARG A 34 -1.88 7.82 -3.14
CA ARG A 34 -1.19 8.54 -2.07
C ARG A 34 0.28 8.15 -1.98
N ALA A 35 0.59 6.86 -2.00
CA ALA A 35 1.96 6.37 -1.92
C ALA A 35 2.81 6.83 -3.12
N VAL A 36 2.25 6.87 -4.33
CA VAL A 36 2.95 7.37 -5.52
C VAL A 36 3.23 8.88 -5.45
N ASN A 37 2.25 9.66 -4.99
CA ASN A 37 2.37 11.13 -4.96
C ASN A 37 3.15 11.64 -3.75
N ARG A 38 3.11 10.93 -2.62
CA ARG A 38 3.73 11.28 -1.34
C ARG A 38 4.40 10.06 -0.69
N PRO A 39 5.39 9.42 -1.35
CA PRO A 39 6.03 8.21 -0.84
C PRO A 39 6.80 8.42 0.48
N GLU A 40 7.15 9.66 0.80
CA GLU A 40 7.78 10.02 2.06
C GLU A 40 6.83 9.94 3.26
N TRP A 41 5.50 9.94 3.03
CA TRP A 41 4.49 9.83 4.08
C TRP A 41 4.32 8.42 4.63
N GLY A 42 4.86 7.40 3.94
CA GLY A 42 4.90 6.06 4.51
C GLY A 42 5.85 5.99 5.70
N THR A 43 5.39 5.39 6.79
CA THR A 43 6.18 5.12 7.98
C THR A 43 7.33 4.17 7.64
N PRO A 44 8.60 4.54 7.90
CA PRO A 44 9.72 3.65 7.66
C PRO A 44 9.68 2.45 8.62
N ILE A 45 9.92 1.24 8.10
CA ILE A 45 10.08 0.04 8.91
C ILE A 45 11.54 -0.05 9.36
N ARG A 46 11.78 0.04 10.67
CA ARG A 46 13.13 0.05 11.25
C ARG A 46 13.93 -1.19 10.82
N GLY A 47 15.15 -0.96 10.31
CA GLY A 47 16.04 -2.03 9.85
C GLY A 47 15.85 -2.45 8.40
N TYR A 48 14.87 -1.89 7.68
CA TYR A 48 14.58 -2.23 6.29
C TYR A 48 14.50 -0.96 5.43
N ARG A 49 14.75 -1.10 4.12
CA ARG A 49 14.49 -0.04 3.12
C ARG A 49 13.01 0.05 2.72
N ILE A 50 12.11 -0.39 3.60
CA ILE A 50 10.68 -0.54 3.35
C ILE A 50 9.94 0.55 4.11
N ARG A 51 8.88 1.05 3.48
CA ARG A 51 7.90 1.96 4.05
C ARG A 51 6.54 1.30 4.06
N MET A 52 5.76 1.66 5.05
CA MET A 52 4.38 1.24 5.24
C MET A 52 3.47 2.45 5.12
N MET A 53 2.47 2.36 4.26
CA MET A 53 1.32 3.27 4.28
C MET A 53 0.09 2.48 4.69
N GLN A 54 -0.79 3.11 5.46
CA GLN A 54 -2.04 2.49 5.91
C GLN A 54 -3.20 3.48 5.77
N THR A 55 -4.36 3.00 5.34
CA THR A 55 -5.64 3.72 5.47
C THR A 55 -6.34 3.32 6.77
N THR A 56 -7.04 4.27 7.37
CA THR A 56 -7.97 3.98 8.46
C THR A 56 -9.29 3.47 7.91
N ARG A 57 -10.05 2.71 8.71
CA ARG A 57 -11.42 2.36 8.34
C ARG A 57 -12.27 3.62 8.21
N ILE A 58 -13.05 3.73 7.13
CA ILE A 58 -14.00 4.84 6.93
C ILE A 58 -15.30 4.25 6.41
N GLY A 59 -16.32 4.13 7.26
CA GLY A 59 -17.60 3.52 6.88
C GLY A 59 -17.40 2.14 6.25
N PRO A 60 -17.84 1.91 5.00
CA PRO A 60 -17.70 0.61 4.33
C PRO A 60 -16.30 0.38 3.73
N PHE A 61 -15.43 1.38 3.69
CA PHE A 61 -14.07 1.24 3.12
C PHE A 61 -13.13 0.56 4.13
N PRO A 62 -12.56 -0.61 3.77
CA PRO A 62 -11.70 -1.34 4.69
C PRO A 62 -10.35 -0.62 4.88
N PRO A 63 -9.73 -0.75 6.07
CA PRO A 63 -8.36 -0.34 6.28
C PRO A 63 -7.42 -1.24 5.48
N LEU A 64 -6.60 -0.64 4.62
CA LEU A 64 -5.60 -1.32 3.81
C LEU A 64 -4.21 -0.88 4.25
N ARG A 65 -3.24 -1.78 4.13
CA ARG A 65 -1.82 -1.50 4.28
C ARG A 65 -1.08 -1.81 2.99
N LEU A 66 -0.20 -0.92 2.61
CA LEU A 66 0.70 -1.04 1.47
C LEU A 66 2.14 -1.00 1.97
N LEU A 67 2.94 -1.98 1.54
CA LEU A 67 4.39 -2.00 1.73
C LEU A 67 5.08 -1.66 0.42
N TYR A 68 6.05 -0.75 0.47
CA TYR A 68 6.85 -0.37 -0.69
C TYR A 68 8.28 0.01 -0.29
N ALA A 69 9.21 -0.11 -1.21
CA ALA A 69 10.56 0.42 -1.09
C ALA A 69 10.76 1.61 -2.03
N LEU A 70 11.70 2.48 -1.68
CA LEU A 70 12.12 3.60 -2.51
C LEU A 70 13.61 3.46 -2.80
N ASP A 71 13.95 3.59 -4.08
CA ASP A 71 15.28 3.85 -4.58
C ASP A 71 15.32 5.24 -5.25
N ASP A 72 16.46 5.64 -5.80
CA ASP A 72 16.69 7.00 -6.34
C ASP A 72 15.63 7.41 -7.40
N ASP A 73 15.24 6.49 -8.30
CA ASP A 73 14.27 6.76 -9.36
C ASP A 73 13.03 5.85 -9.35
N THR A 74 13.03 4.81 -8.51
CA THR A 74 12.07 3.71 -8.58
C THR A 74 11.38 3.46 -7.25
N MET A 75 10.05 3.28 -7.31
CA MET A 75 9.23 2.79 -6.21
C MET A 75 8.88 1.33 -6.48
N TYR A 76 9.24 0.45 -5.54
CA TYR A 76 8.92 -0.98 -5.61
C TYR A 76 7.70 -1.27 -4.74
N LEU A 77 6.58 -1.66 -5.34
CA LEU A 77 5.41 -2.16 -4.62
C LEU A 77 5.67 -3.60 -4.19
N LEU A 78 5.59 -3.87 -2.88
CA LEU A 78 5.97 -5.14 -2.28
C LEU A 78 4.77 -5.99 -1.87
N TRP A 79 3.76 -5.36 -1.27
CA TRP A 79 2.60 -6.06 -0.71
C TRP A 79 1.45 -5.11 -0.46
N ILE A 80 0.21 -5.58 -0.62
CA ILE A 80 -1.02 -4.89 -0.20
C ILE A 80 -1.98 -5.86 0.48
N GLY A 81 -2.71 -5.41 1.51
CA GLY A 81 -3.70 -6.24 2.18
C GLY A 81 -4.60 -5.47 3.14
N VAL A 82 -5.72 -6.10 3.51
CA VAL A 82 -6.60 -5.62 4.58
C VAL A 82 -5.91 -5.82 5.92
N VAL A 83 -6.02 -4.83 6.80
CA VAL A 83 -5.55 -4.94 8.19
C VAL A 83 -6.76 -5.07 9.09
N GLU A 84 -6.90 -6.18 9.79
CA GLU A 84 -7.87 -6.24 10.88
C GLU A 84 -7.38 -5.29 11.98
N GLU A 85 -8.16 -4.26 12.29
CA GLU A 85 -8.00 -3.54 13.54
C GLU A 85 -8.29 -4.56 14.63
N LEU A 86 -7.24 -5.04 15.33
CA LEU A 86 -7.43 -5.74 16.59
C LEU A 86 -8.31 -4.84 17.43
N ALA A 87 -9.53 -5.29 17.74
CA ALA A 87 -10.39 -4.61 18.68
C ALA A 87 -9.60 -4.48 19.98
N LEU A 88 -9.13 -3.27 20.26
CA LEU A 88 -8.51 -2.90 21.53
C LEU A 88 -9.58 -2.94 22.63
#